data_AF-A0A7V7ZGL3-F1
#
_entry.id   AF-A0A7V7ZGL3-F1
#
_cell.length_a   1.000
_cell.length_b   1.000
_cell.length_c   1.000
_cell.angle_alpha   90.00
_cell.angle_beta   90.00
_cell.angle_gamma   90.00
#
_symmetry.space_group_name_H-M   'P 1'
#
loop_
_entity.id
_entity.type
_entity.pdbx_description
1 polymer ?
#
loop_
_entity_poly.entity_id
_entity_poly.type
_entity_poly.pdbx_seq_one_letter_code
_entity_poly.pdbx_strand_id
1 'polypeptide(L)'
;MEPSGHCPYLGLKQNRAIRFASPTTEHRCYVSGEPIDIPVNQASFCLAAGHVHCPLYTGSMLPTTQDVPAPPAEPPAQAEGGMRSWLATLAPRDRAIYTLMLVMLGLIGVISLTLGLRAIWGKGQASAAPTASPQLATLVPTDSTAHASVTVLPATPTVLPTTLPTSTPTLAATAQPTMGNVMFPPTQPAEPAPTQATSAAPSAAPSSTSAPSATPTAAPSATLPSRTPQSTPTATMAAASQQQLTLYFGDASGTLYIPVQRTVAVAQGREAEAAVRELIAGSRTGLVALVGPEVHLISAGVAGGTATINLDQRLGERAQQALVLTLTQLAGVQRVQLQVNGASSGQPASRPVLNPLNPDGLAEDTSMSEFLPLYFPLADGSHDVRVMRVVPKTKDTASATVQALLDGPGSYGPTLQRVIPQGTALRQLALDRATRVITVDLSEAFSRADSREAAVRNLVQSLTTLPDVRGVQILVEGKSLGDYWGEAYRSGFGRPQINPE
;
A
#
# COMPACT_ATOMS: atom_id res chain seq x y z
N MET A 1 9.45 -18.45 -32.69
CA MET A 1 9.44 -17.38 -31.68
C MET A 1 10.87 -17.24 -31.20
N GLU A 2 11.54 -16.14 -31.52
CA GLU A 2 12.88 -15.88 -30.97
C GLU A 2 12.78 -15.55 -29.47
N PRO A 3 13.80 -15.91 -28.66
CA PRO A 3 13.80 -15.59 -27.25
C PRO A 3 13.99 -14.08 -27.07
N SER A 4 12.97 -13.42 -26.53
CA SER A 4 13.01 -12.02 -26.15
C SER A 4 13.87 -11.82 -24.90
N GLY A 5 15.19 -11.84 -25.06
CA GLY A 5 16.11 -11.57 -23.97
C GLY A 5 17.59 -11.51 -24.39
N HIS A 6 18.13 -10.30 -24.54
CA HIS A 6 19.56 -10.06 -24.73
C HIS A 6 20.04 -8.96 -23.79
N CYS A 7 21.08 -9.23 -22.98
CA CYS A 7 21.70 -8.25 -22.11
C CYS A 7 22.46 -7.18 -22.92
N PRO A 8 22.19 -5.87 -22.77
CA PRO A 8 22.74 -4.83 -23.63
C PRO A 8 24.20 -4.46 -23.35
N TYR A 9 24.77 -4.90 -22.22
CA TYR A 9 26.18 -4.72 -21.85
C TYR A 9 27.04 -5.95 -22.10
N LEU A 10 26.47 -6.97 -22.73
CA LEU A 10 27.14 -8.23 -23.02
C LEU A 10 27.44 -8.30 -24.52
N GLY A 11 28.73 -8.31 -24.87
CA GLY A 11 29.19 -8.44 -26.25
C GLY A 11 30.42 -9.34 -26.34
N LEU A 12 30.90 -9.63 -27.54
CA LEU A 12 32.15 -10.38 -27.71
C LEU A 12 33.35 -9.47 -27.55
N LYS A 13 34.45 -9.99 -27.00
CA LYS A 13 35.76 -9.29 -26.86
C LYS A 13 36.20 -8.55 -28.13
N GLN A 14 35.93 -9.12 -29.32
CA GLN A 14 36.26 -8.55 -30.63
C GLN A 14 35.34 -7.38 -31.04
N ASN A 15 34.06 -7.43 -30.65
CA ASN A 15 33.01 -6.55 -31.15
C ASN A 15 31.80 -6.51 -30.19
N ARG A 16 31.58 -5.35 -29.56
CA ARG A 16 30.48 -5.10 -28.61
C ARG A 16 29.07 -5.21 -29.21
N ALA A 17 28.93 -5.15 -30.53
CA ALA A 17 27.62 -5.11 -31.19
C ALA A 17 27.05 -6.49 -31.55
N ILE A 18 27.87 -7.55 -31.56
CA ILE A 18 27.44 -8.91 -31.90
C ILE A 18 26.80 -9.55 -30.66
N ARG A 19 25.61 -10.14 -30.86
CA ARG A 19 24.80 -10.77 -29.80
C ARG A 19 24.53 -12.23 -30.15
N PHE A 20 24.55 -13.10 -29.15
CA PHE A 20 24.20 -14.52 -29.27
C PHE A 20 23.12 -14.89 -28.25
N ALA A 21 22.28 -15.87 -28.62
CA ALA A 21 21.21 -16.39 -27.77
C ALA A 21 21.69 -17.44 -26.73
N SER A 22 23.00 -17.67 -26.61
CA SER A 22 23.60 -18.62 -25.68
C SER A 22 24.93 -18.10 -25.10
N PRO A 23 25.24 -18.38 -23.81
CA PRO A 23 26.47 -17.92 -23.16
C PRO A 23 27.72 -18.66 -23.69
N THR A 24 28.83 -17.95 -23.82
CA THR A 24 30.13 -18.45 -24.31
C THR A 24 31.29 -17.69 -23.66
N THR A 25 32.44 -18.34 -23.44
CA THR A 25 33.63 -17.77 -22.78
C THR A 25 34.17 -16.47 -23.39
N GLU A 26 33.80 -16.17 -24.64
CA GLU A 26 34.20 -14.97 -25.38
C GLU A 26 33.38 -13.71 -25.05
N HIS A 27 32.30 -13.84 -24.26
CA HIS A 27 31.54 -12.70 -23.79
C HIS A 27 32.32 -11.83 -22.79
N ARG A 28 32.15 -10.52 -22.91
CA ARG A 28 32.72 -9.50 -22.02
C ARG A 28 31.63 -8.54 -21.58
N CYS A 29 31.76 -8.03 -20.36
CA CYS A 29 30.90 -7.00 -19.81
C CYS A 29 31.45 -5.63 -20.19
N TYR A 30 30.59 -4.77 -20.74
CA TYR A 30 30.90 -3.41 -21.18
C TYR A 30 30.18 -2.34 -20.32
N VAL A 31 29.85 -2.65 -19.07
CA VAL A 31 29.08 -1.75 -18.18
C VAL A 31 29.77 -0.40 -17.93
N SER A 32 31.11 -0.38 -17.99
CA SER A 32 31.95 0.83 -17.92
C SER A 32 32.47 1.32 -19.28
N GLY A 33 32.00 0.73 -20.39
CA GLY A 33 32.46 1.01 -21.76
C GLY A 33 33.65 0.18 -22.24
N GLU A 34 34.50 -0.32 -21.34
CA GLU A 34 35.64 -1.21 -21.66
C GLU A 34 35.30 -2.71 -21.49
N PRO A 35 35.96 -3.62 -22.22
CA PRO A 35 35.70 -5.07 -22.13
C PRO A 35 36.29 -5.70 -20.87
N ILE A 36 35.42 -6.03 -19.90
CA ILE A 36 35.81 -6.70 -18.65
C ILE A 36 35.45 -8.20 -18.71
N ASP A 37 36.37 -9.06 -18.27
CA ASP A 37 36.13 -10.50 -18.09
C ASP A 37 35.06 -10.77 -17.02
N ILE A 38 34.25 -11.82 -17.22
CA ILE A 38 33.09 -12.13 -16.36
C ILE A 38 33.47 -13.32 -15.46
N PRO A 39 33.80 -13.12 -14.17
CA PRO A 39 34.35 -14.16 -13.28
C PRO A 39 33.28 -15.06 -12.65
N VAL A 40 32.10 -15.18 -13.28
CA VAL A 40 30.94 -15.93 -12.78
C VAL A 40 30.32 -16.78 -13.89
N ASN A 41 29.52 -17.79 -13.51
CA ASN A 41 28.83 -18.60 -14.50
C ASN A 41 27.87 -17.73 -15.35
N GLN A 42 28.16 -17.65 -16.64
CA GLN A 42 27.47 -16.74 -17.54
C GLN A 42 26.00 -17.11 -17.76
N ALA A 43 25.59 -18.36 -17.62
CA ALA A 43 24.18 -18.73 -17.79
C ALA A 43 23.31 -18.05 -16.72
N SER A 44 23.74 -18.06 -15.46
CA SER A 44 23.07 -17.36 -14.36
C SER A 44 23.06 -15.83 -14.49
N PHE A 45 24.04 -15.24 -15.17
CA PHE A 45 24.13 -13.78 -15.38
C PHE A 45 23.33 -13.31 -16.60
N CYS A 46 23.36 -14.08 -17.70
CA CYS A 46 22.80 -13.68 -18.99
C CYS A 46 21.35 -14.13 -19.21
N LEU A 47 20.88 -15.17 -18.49
CA LEU A 47 19.55 -15.78 -18.66
C LEU A 47 18.64 -15.59 -17.43
N ALA A 48 18.99 -14.73 -16.49
CA ALA A 48 18.07 -14.30 -15.44
C ALA A 48 16.92 -13.47 -16.05
N ALA A 49 15.68 -13.85 -15.75
CA ALA A 49 14.46 -13.23 -16.30
C ALA A 49 14.32 -11.73 -15.97
N GLY A 50 15.10 -11.20 -15.03
CA GLY A 50 15.11 -9.79 -14.65
C GLY A 50 15.90 -8.84 -15.56
N HIS A 51 16.69 -9.32 -16.55
CA HIS A 51 17.61 -8.42 -17.28
C HIS A 51 16.92 -7.30 -18.09
N VAL A 52 15.66 -7.50 -18.50
CA VAL A 52 14.82 -6.48 -19.17
C VAL A 52 14.35 -5.36 -18.23
N HIS A 53 14.56 -5.51 -16.92
CA HIS A 53 14.25 -4.51 -15.89
C HIS A 53 15.52 -3.81 -15.36
N CYS A 54 16.69 -4.05 -15.98
CA CYS A 54 17.91 -3.33 -15.64
C CYS A 54 17.74 -1.83 -16.00
N PRO A 55 18.02 -0.86 -15.10
CA PRO A 55 17.88 0.57 -15.40
C PRO A 55 18.66 1.03 -16.64
N LEU A 56 19.76 0.34 -16.92
CA LEU A 56 20.59 0.58 -18.08
C LEU A 56 20.05 -0.08 -19.38
N TYR A 57 19.17 -1.09 -19.29
CA TYR A 57 18.38 -1.59 -20.44
C TYR A 57 17.27 -0.61 -20.84
N THR A 58 16.71 0.12 -19.86
CA THR A 58 15.68 1.15 -20.07
C THR A 58 16.24 2.54 -20.42
N GLY A 59 17.56 2.65 -20.66
CA GLY A 59 18.21 3.93 -21.00
C GLY A 59 18.31 4.93 -19.85
N SER A 60 18.09 4.49 -18.61
CA SER A 60 18.13 5.32 -17.41
C SER A 60 19.57 5.48 -16.93
N MET A 61 20.22 6.58 -17.35
CA MET A 61 21.57 6.93 -16.89
C MET A 61 21.58 7.10 -15.37
N LEU A 62 22.48 6.39 -14.69
CA LEU A 62 22.95 6.76 -13.34
C LEU A 62 24.28 7.51 -13.48
N PRO A 63 24.51 8.59 -12.71
CA PRO A 63 25.70 9.41 -12.86
C PRO A 63 26.90 8.76 -12.18
N THR A 64 28.00 8.58 -12.90
CA THR A 64 29.30 8.35 -12.27
C THR A 64 30.46 8.93 -13.07
N THR A 65 31.33 9.61 -12.33
CA THR A 65 32.66 10.12 -12.72
C THR A 65 32.67 11.38 -13.58
N GLN A 66 33.55 12.31 -13.17
CA GLN A 66 33.76 13.61 -13.79
C GLN A 66 34.54 13.45 -15.11
N ASP A 67 34.13 14.20 -16.15
CA ASP A 67 35.06 14.64 -17.18
C ASP A 67 35.56 16.05 -16.86
N VAL A 68 36.84 16.30 -17.17
CA VAL A 68 37.59 17.48 -16.74
C VAL A 68 37.08 18.76 -17.42
N PRO A 69 36.86 19.88 -16.71
CA PRO A 69 36.44 21.12 -17.33
C PRO A 69 37.56 21.77 -18.15
N ALA A 70 37.21 22.22 -19.36
CA ALA A 70 38.02 23.10 -20.18
C ALA A 70 38.27 24.47 -19.46
N PRO A 71 39.34 25.21 -19.81
CA PRO A 71 39.67 26.47 -19.15
C PRO A 71 38.56 27.53 -19.31
N PRO A 72 38.45 28.48 -18.36
CA PRO A 72 37.22 29.25 -18.15
C PRO A 72 36.95 30.29 -19.24
N ALA A 73 35.71 30.30 -19.72
CA ALA A 73 35.12 31.48 -20.35
C ALA A 73 34.54 32.41 -19.26
N GLU A 74 34.60 33.73 -19.49
CA GLU A 74 34.21 34.75 -18.53
C GLU A 74 32.72 34.68 -18.13
N PRO A 75 32.36 35.06 -16.89
CA PRO A 75 30.97 35.07 -16.45
C PRO A 75 30.21 36.28 -17.05
N PRO A 76 29.01 36.10 -17.63
CA PRO A 76 28.12 37.22 -17.88
C PRO A 76 27.60 37.77 -16.54
N ALA A 77 27.61 39.10 -16.41
CA ALA A 77 27.24 39.78 -15.18
C ALA A 77 25.79 39.50 -14.75
N GLN A 78 25.56 39.54 -13.44
CA GLN A 78 24.21 39.47 -12.84
C GLN A 78 23.35 40.62 -13.37
N ALA A 79 22.18 40.29 -13.92
CA ALA A 79 21.17 41.26 -14.34
C ALA A 79 19.95 41.17 -13.42
N GLU A 80 19.87 42.07 -12.44
CA GLU A 80 18.60 42.36 -11.77
C GLU A 80 17.66 43.04 -12.78
N GLY A 81 16.82 42.24 -13.45
CA GLY A 81 15.94 42.70 -14.51
C GLY A 81 14.53 42.16 -14.34
N GLY A 82 13.64 42.95 -13.71
CA GLY A 82 12.22 42.60 -13.60
C GLY A 82 11.54 42.41 -14.96
N MET A 83 10.32 41.86 -14.98
CA MET A 83 9.61 41.31 -16.18
C MET A 83 9.72 42.10 -17.50
N ARG A 84 9.89 43.43 -17.46
CA ARG A 84 10.10 44.28 -18.65
C ARG A 84 11.44 44.02 -19.37
N SER A 85 12.48 43.64 -18.64
CA SER A 85 13.80 43.26 -19.17
C SER A 85 13.71 41.94 -19.93
N TRP A 86 13.11 40.92 -19.33
CA TRP A 86 12.90 39.60 -19.93
C TRP A 86 12.08 39.66 -21.24
N LEU A 87 11.02 40.49 -21.29
CA LEU A 87 10.24 40.70 -22.51
C LEU A 87 11.01 41.38 -23.66
N ALA A 88 12.14 42.05 -23.37
CA ALA A 88 13.00 42.64 -24.38
C ALA A 88 14.01 41.63 -24.98
N THR A 89 14.30 40.52 -24.30
CA THR A 89 15.23 39.47 -24.80
C THR A 89 14.57 38.44 -25.73
N LEU A 90 13.23 38.49 -25.89
CA LEU A 90 12.48 37.59 -26.76
C LEU A 90 12.56 38.01 -28.23
N ALA A 91 12.54 37.03 -29.15
CA ALA A 91 12.58 37.28 -30.58
C ALA A 91 11.33 38.08 -31.05
N PRO A 92 11.40 38.84 -32.16
CA PRO A 92 10.29 39.71 -32.59
C PRO A 92 8.97 38.97 -32.84
N ARG A 93 9.03 37.71 -33.27
CA ARG A 93 7.86 36.85 -33.48
C ARG A 93 7.20 36.45 -32.15
N ASP A 94 7.98 36.03 -31.18
CA ASP A 94 7.48 35.61 -29.86
C ASP A 94 6.88 36.79 -29.10
N ARG A 95 7.51 37.97 -29.19
CA ARG A 95 6.95 39.21 -28.63
C ARG A 95 5.56 39.52 -29.20
N ALA A 96 5.32 39.30 -30.49
CA ALA A 96 4.01 39.48 -31.11
C ALA A 96 2.98 38.45 -30.62
N ILE A 97 3.38 37.19 -30.43
CA ILE A 97 2.50 36.13 -29.91
C ILE A 97 2.08 36.46 -28.46
N TYR A 98 3.03 36.81 -27.58
CA TYR A 98 2.71 37.13 -26.19
C TYR A 98 1.87 38.41 -26.04
N THR A 99 2.07 39.44 -26.87
CA THR A 99 1.20 40.63 -26.85
C THR A 99 -0.21 40.30 -27.31
N LEU A 100 -0.39 39.48 -28.36
CA LEU A 100 -1.70 39.05 -28.82
C LEU A 100 -2.43 38.22 -27.75
N MET A 101 -1.72 37.34 -27.05
CA MET A 101 -2.30 36.53 -25.97
C MET A 101 -2.75 37.40 -24.78
N LEU A 102 -1.95 38.40 -24.38
CA LEU A 102 -2.31 39.36 -23.33
C LEU A 102 -3.50 40.26 -23.72
N VAL A 103 -3.55 40.71 -24.98
CA VAL A 103 -4.70 41.49 -25.51
C VAL A 103 -5.97 40.65 -25.46
N MET A 104 -5.93 39.38 -25.90
CA MET A 104 -7.08 38.47 -25.83
C MET A 104 -7.56 38.27 -24.38
N LEU A 105 -6.63 38.05 -23.44
CA LEU A 105 -6.94 37.81 -22.04
C LEU A 105 -7.56 39.06 -21.37
N GLY A 106 -7.06 40.25 -21.70
CA GLY A 106 -7.69 41.52 -21.30
C GLY A 106 -9.10 41.71 -21.87
N LEU A 107 -9.31 41.34 -23.13
CA LEU A 107 -10.61 41.43 -23.81
C LEU A 107 -11.65 40.49 -23.17
N ILE A 108 -11.25 39.25 -22.83
CA ILE A 108 -12.06 38.32 -22.02
C ILE A 108 -12.41 38.94 -20.67
N GLY A 109 -11.44 39.52 -19.96
CA GLY A 109 -11.67 40.20 -18.68
C GLY A 109 -12.70 41.34 -18.76
N VAL A 110 -12.63 42.18 -19.80
CA VAL A 110 -13.62 43.25 -20.05
C VAL A 110 -15.01 42.70 -20.37
N ILE A 111 -15.11 41.61 -21.14
CA ILE A 111 -16.38 40.94 -21.43
C ILE A 111 -17.00 40.38 -20.13
N SER A 112 -16.21 39.67 -19.32
CA SER A 112 -16.68 39.13 -18.03
C SER A 112 -17.11 40.24 -17.06
N LEU A 113 -16.36 41.35 -17.00
CA LEU A 113 -16.68 42.49 -16.15
C LEU A 113 -17.97 43.21 -16.59
N THR A 114 -18.17 43.41 -17.89
CA THR A 114 -19.37 44.09 -18.42
C THR A 114 -20.63 43.22 -18.29
N LEU A 115 -20.52 41.89 -18.45
CA LEU A 115 -21.60 40.95 -18.12
C LEU A 115 -21.93 40.96 -16.62
N GLY A 116 -20.90 40.97 -15.76
CA GLY A 116 -21.05 41.06 -14.31
C GLY A 116 -21.75 42.33 -13.85
N LEU A 117 -21.34 43.51 -14.32
CA LEU A 117 -22.00 44.78 -13.95
C LEU A 117 -23.46 44.85 -14.42
N ARG A 118 -23.78 44.31 -15.60
CA ARG A 118 -25.18 44.27 -16.08
C ARG A 118 -26.09 43.44 -15.18
N ALA A 119 -25.59 42.33 -14.61
CA ALA A 119 -26.35 41.52 -13.67
C ALA A 119 -26.56 42.20 -12.29
N ILE A 120 -25.67 43.10 -11.89
CA ILE A 120 -25.69 43.75 -10.56
C ILE A 120 -26.47 45.06 -10.57
N TRP A 121 -26.41 45.85 -11.65
CA TRP A 121 -27.12 47.14 -11.78
C TRP A 121 -28.49 47.03 -12.45
N GLY A 122 -28.83 45.88 -13.04
CA GLY A 122 -30.18 45.60 -13.55
C GLY A 122 -31.18 45.22 -12.45
N LYS A 123 -31.72 46.21 -11.71
CA LYS A 123 -32.90 46.00 -10.85
C LYS A 123 -33.99 47.03 -11.14
N GLY A 124 -35.21 46.54 -11.41
CA GLY A 124 -36.43 47.31 -11.21
C GLY A 124 -37.49 47.27 -12.30
N GLN A 125 -38.12 46.11 -12.53
CA GLN A 125 -39.58 46.08 -12.64
C GLN A 125 -40.12 44.87 -11.88
N ALA A 126 -40.90 45.16 -10.85
CA ALA A 126 -41.70 44.19 -10.10
C ALA A 126 -43.14 44.72 -10.05
N SER A 127 -44.11 43.87 -10.37
CA SER A 127 -45.56 44.00 -10.14
C SER A 127 -46.22 42.72 -10.66
N ALA A 128 -47.25 42.13 -10.05
CA ALA A 128 -47.74 42.16 -8.67
C ALA A 128 -48.58 40.88 -8.47
N ALA A 129 -48.78 40.40 -7.24
CA ALA A 129 -49.72 39.30 -6.95
C ALA A 129 -51.19 39.78 -7.01
N PRO A 130 -52.19 38.87 -6.98
CA PRO A 130 -52.70 38.49 -5.65
C PRO A 130 -53.14 37.02 -5.46
N THR A 131 -52.85 36.54 -4.25
CA THR A 131 -53.69 35.78 -3.29
C THR A 131 -55.08 35.28 -3.72
N ALA A 132 -55.36 33.97 -3.52
CA ALA A 132 -56.42 33.45 -2.62
C ALA A 132 -56.55 31.91 -2.68
N SER A 133 -56.86 31.27 -1.55
CA SER A 133 -57.28 29.86 -1.45
C SER A 133 -58.79 29.70 -1.67
N PRO A 134 -59.28 28.46 -1.83
CA PRO A 134 -60.29 28.02 -0.84
C PRO A 134 -60.08 26.59 -0.31
N GLN A 135 -60.73 26.30 0.81
CA GLN A 135 -60.91 24.96 1.39
C GLN A 135 -62.32 24.40 1.11
N LEU A 136 -62.42 23.08 1.31
CA LEU A 136 -63.54 22.33 1.91
C LEU A 136 -64.67 21.72 1.03
N ALA A 137 -64.83 20.39 1.24
CA ALA A 137 -66.11 19.63 1.30
C ALA A 137 -66.90 19.41 -0.03
N THR A 138 -67.70 18.34 -0.27
CA THR A 138 -68.08 17.12 0.48
C THR A 138 -68.76 16.08 -0.48
N LEU A 139 -69.00 14.83 -0.03
CA LEU A 139 -70.06 13.85 -0.48
C LEU A 139 -69.96 13.28 -1.95
N VAL A 140 -69.72 11.99 -2.25
CA VAL A 140 -70.47 10.71 -1.96
C VAL A 140 -71.90 10.70 -2.55
N PRO A 141 -72.43 9.62 -3.19
CA PRO A 141 -71.89 8.57 -4.09
C PRO A 141 -72.79 8.31 -5.35
N THR A 142 -72.51 7.28 -6.18
CA THR A 142 -73.44 6.32 -6.88
C THR A 142 -72.64 5.49 -7.92
N ASP A 143 -72.69 4.16 -7.95
CA ASP A 143 -73.66 3.26 -8.65
C ASP A 143 -73.85 3.57 -10.17
N SER A 144 -73.98 2.61 -11.10
CA SER A 144 -73.78 1.14 -11.10
C SER A 144 -73.89 0.63 -12.56
N THR A 145 -73.28 -0.52 -12.92
CA THR A 145 -73.65 -1.41 -14.08
C THR A 145 -73.62 -0.81 -15.52
N ALA A 146 -73.55 -1.55 -16.64
CA ALA A 146 -73.10 -2.92 -16.99
C ALA A 146 -72.99 -3.04 -18.53
N HIS A 147 -72.64 -4.24 -19.02
CA HIS A 147 -72.61 -4.73 -20.42
C HIS A 147 -71.40 -4.29 -21.30
N ALA A 148 -70.82 -5.08 -22.22
CA ALA A 148 -70.67 -6.53 -22.52
C ALA A 148 -70.61 -6.71 -24.05
N SER A 149 -69.56 -7.36 -24.57
CA SER A 149 -69.43 -8.02 -25.90
C SER A 149 -67.98 -8.56 -26.03
N VAL A 150 -67.69 -9.85 -25.82
CA VAL A 150 -67.85 -11.04 -26.72
C VAL A 150 -66.74 -11.19 -27.79
N THR A 151 -65.76 -12.06 -27.46
CA THR A 151 -65.21 -13.21 -28.24
C THR A 151 -64.76 -13.07 -29.71
N VAL A 152 -63.55 -13.58 -30.04
CA VAL A 152 -63.27 -14.64 -31.06
C VAL A 152 -61.78 -15.13 -30.98
N LEU A 153 -61.53 -16.33 -31.50
CA LEU A 153 -60.39 -17.27 -31.38
C LEU A 153 -59.05 -16.89 -32.09
N PRO A 154 -57.93 -17.60 -31.80
CA PRO A 154 -56.62 -17.40 -32.43
C PRO A 154 -56.35 -18.31 -33.66
N ALA A 155 -55.32 -17.99 -34.45
CA ALA A 155 -54.85 -18.80 -35.58
C ALA A 155 -53.30 -18.85 -35.73
N THR A 156 -52.77 -20.06 -35.87
CA THR A 156 -51.46 -20.47 -36.45
C THR A 156 -51.50 -20.35 -38.01
N PRO A 157 -50.42 -20.52 -38.85
CA PRO A 157 -49.37 -21.58 -38.79
C PRO A 157 -47.97 -21.38 -39.51
N THR A 158 -47.10 -22.42 -39.50
CA THR A 158 -46.16 -22.95 -40.56
C THR A 158 -44.99 -22.12 -41.19
N VAL A 159 -43.85 -22.68 -41.70
CA VAL A 159 -42.84 -23.69 -41.22
C VAL A 159 -41.61 -23.85 -42.21
N LEU A 160 -40.36 -23.96 -41.71
CA LEU A 160 -39.08 -24.44 -42.37
C LEU A 160 -38.50 -23.71 -43.62
N PRO A 161 -37.27 -24.05 -44.16
CA PRO A 161 -36.10 -24.83 -43.66
C PRO A 161 -34.69 -24.19 -43.93
N THR A 162 -33.59 -24.98 -43.77
CA THR A 162 -32.27 -24.89 -44.49
C THR A 162 -31.23 -23.85 -43.97
N THR A 163 -29.91 -24.10 -43.77
CA THR A 163 -28.99 -25.29 -43.76
C THR A 163 -27.68 -25.01 -42.96
N LEU A 164 -26.83 -26.04 -42.74
CA LEU A 164 -25.43 -26.00 -42.24
C LEU A 164 -24.40 -25.94 -43.43
N PRO A 165 -23.06 -25.74 -43.27
CA PRO A 165 -22.17 -26.70 -42.60
C PRO A 165 -21.06 -26.14 -41.67
N THR A 166 -20.69 -26.98 -40.70
CA THR A 166 -19.54 -26.91 -39.80
C THR A 166 -18.18 -27.04 -40.51
N SER A 167 -17.12 -26.48 -39.93
CA SER A 167 -15.77 -27.06 -40.05
C SER A 167 -14.99 -26.99 -38.72
N THR A 168 -14.35 -28.10 -38.38
CA THR A 168 -13.51 -28.31 -37.19
C THR A 168 -12.23 -29.01 -37.64
N PRO A 169 -11.04 -28.64 -37.16
CA PRO A 169 -9.85 -29.48 -37.28
C PRO A 169 -9.60 -30.26 -35.99
N THR A 170 -9.92 -31.55 -36.00
CA THR A 170 -9.37 -32.54 -35.07
C THR A 170 -8.02 -33.03 -35.62
N LEU A 171 -7.00 -33.13 -34.77
CA LEU A 171 -5.79 -33.92 -35.08
C LEU A 171 -5.60 -35.01 -34.02
N ALA A 172 -5.27 -36.21 -34.51
CA ALA A 172 -5.32 -37.45 -33.74
C ALA A 172 -3.95 -37.84 -33.14
N ALA A 173 -3.99 -38.76 -32.17
CA ALA A 173 -2.80 -39.34 -31.54
C ALA A 173 -2.18 -40.47 -32.38
N THR A 174 -0.86 -40.65 -32.26
CA THR A 174 -0.12 -41.82 -32.77
C THR A 174 0.93 -42.30 -31.77
N ALA A 175 0.76 -43.54 -31.31
CA ALA A 175 1.71 -44.57 -30.84
C ALA A 175 2.94 -44.27 -29.93
N GLN A 176 3.09 -45.17 -28.94
CA GLN A 176 4.29 -45.51 -28.15
C GLN A 176 5.58 -45.72 -28.96
N PRO A 177 6.74 -45.70 -28.28
CA PRO A 177 7.38 -46.97 -27.91
C PRO A 177 7.65 -47.14 -26.40
N THR A 178 7.99 -48.36 -25.99
CA THR A 178 8.02 -48.84 -24.59
C THR A 178 9.43 -49.20 -24.11
N MET A 179 9.61 -49.13 -22.79
CA MET A 179 10.65 -49.77 -21.95
C MET A 179 12.05 -49.12 -21.88
N GLY A 180 12.44 -48.87 -20.62
CA GLY A 180 13.74 -48.33 -20.22
C GLY A 180 13.86 -48.20 -18.70
N ASN A 181 13.55 -49.27 -17.94
CA ASN A 181 13.74 -49.27 -16.49
C ASN A 181 15.24 -49.19 -16.15
N VAL A 182 15.72 -48.01 -15.76
CA VAL A 182 17.06 -47.85 -15.16
C VAL A 182 16.92 -47.81 -13.64
N MET A 183 17.23 -48.95 -13.03
CA MET A 183 17.27 -49.10 -11.57
C MET A 183 18.60 -48.55 -11.04
N PHE A 184 18.54 -47.47 -10.26
CA PHE A 184 19.70 -46.95 -9.54
C PHE A 184 19.85 -47.68 -8.19
N PRO A 185 20.99 -48.35 -7.91
CA PRO A 185 21.21 -49.04 -6.65
C PRO A 185 21.59 -48.04 -5.53
N PRO A 186 21.24 -48.33 -4.26
CA PRO A 186 21.73 -47.56 -3.12
C PRO A 186 23.19 -47.92 -2.82
N THR A 187 24.07 -46.91 -2.69
CA THR A 187 25.49 -47.12 -2.38
C THR A 187 25.89 -46.39 -1.10
N GLN A 188 26.04 -47.14 -0.02
CA GLN A 188 26.81 -46.83 1.20
C GLN A 188 27.22 -48.17 1.85
N PRO A 189 28.25 -48.21 2.72
CA PRO A 189 29.38 -47.30 2.88
C PRO A 189 30.74 -48.03 2.73
N ALA A 190 31.85 -47.30 2.75
CA ALA A 190 33.17 -47.88 2.94
C ALA A 190 33.97 -47.08 3.99
N GLU A 191 34.29 -47.74 5.10
CA GLU A 191 35.30 -47.33 6.07
C GLU A 191 36.70 -47.72 5.53
N PRO A 192 37.81 -47.11 6.00
CA PRO A 192 38.42 -47.61 7.24
C PRO A 192 39.01 -46.54 8.19
N ALA A 193 38.99 -46.86 9.49
CA ALA A 193 39.76 -46.24 10.56
C ALA A 193 41.28 -46.64 10.51
N PRO A 194 42.15 -46.41 11.53
CA PRO A 194 41.99 -45.63 12.77
C PRO A 194 43.18 -44.72 13.16
N THR A 195 42.95 -43.79 14.11
CA THR A 195 43.99 -43.45 15.11
C THR A 195 43.38 -43.22 16.50
N GLN A 196 44.01 -43.84 17.50
CA GLN A 196 43.75 -43.80 18.95
C GLN A 196 44.27 -42.48 19.58
N ALA A 197 44.16 -42.19 20.89
CA ALA A 197 43.11 -42.35 21.90
C ALA A 197 43.64 -41.82 23.26
N THR A 198 42.92 -40.92 23.93
CA THR A 198 43.07 -40.60 25.38
C THR A 198 41.80 -39.86 25.80
N SER A 199 40.83 -40.43 26.52
CA SER A 199 40.86 -41.02 27.86
C SER A 199 41.27 -40.03 28.96
N ALA A 200 40.27 -39.38 29.58
CA ALA A 200 39.97 -39.53 31.02
C ALA A 200 38.71 -38.74 31.42
N ALA A 201 37.70 -39.45 31.96
CA ALA A 201 36.73 -38.91 32.91
C ALA A 201 37.09 -39.44 34.31
N PRO A 202 36.65 -38.79 35.40
CA PRO A 202 35.36 -39.12 36.01
C PRO A 202 34.55 -37.85 36.38
N SER A 203 33.21 -37.81 36.28
CA SER A 203 32.19 -38.57 37.02
C SER A 203 32.16 -38.30 38.53
N ALA A 204 31.21 -37.47 38.99
CA ALA A 204 30.27 -37.75 40.10
C ALA A 204 29.65 -36.45 40.69
N ALA A 205 28.32 -36.37 40.65
CA ALA A 205 27.49 -35.73 41.67
C ALA A 205 27.06 -36.83 42.68
N PRO A 206 26.40 -36.58 43.86
CA PRO A 206 25.57 -35.42 44.20
C PRO A 206 25.58 -34.95 45.69
N SER A 207 24.59 -34.11 46.03
CA SER A 207 23.91 -33.97 47.35
C SER A 207 24.33 -32.87 48.35
N SER A 208 23.46 -31.85 48.45
CA SER A 208 22.91 -31.17 49.65
C SER A 208 23.69 -31.09 50.98
N THR A 209 23.71 -29.89 51.62
CA THR A 209 23.42 -29.70 53.08
C THR A 209 23.28 -28.22 53.51
N SER A 210 22.18 -27.93 54.23
CA SER A 210 21.84 -26.85 55.21
C SER A 210 22.26 -25.37 55.10
N ALA A 211 21.31 -24.50 55.47
CA ALA A 211 21.51 -23.12 55.93
C ALA A 211 22.15 -23.02 57.35
N PRO A 212 22.43 -21.80 57.84
CA PRO A 212 21.76 -21.42 59.09
C PRO A 212 21.18 -19.99 59.11
N SER A 213 20.31 -19.75 60.09
CA SER A 213 19.65 -18.48 60.39
C SER A 213 20.41 -17.69 61.47
N ALA A 214 20.47 -16.35 61.37
CA ALA A 214 20.81 -15.46 62.49
C ALA A 214 20.40 -13.98 62.30
N THR A 215 19.37 -13.57 63.04
CA THR A 215 19.18 -12.23 63.64
C THR A 215 18.93 -12.48 65.15
N PRO A 216 19.14 -11.54 66.11
CA PRO A 216 18.99 -10.07 65.99
C PRO A 216 20.06 -9.23 66.73
N THR A 217 19.94 -7.90 66.70
CA THR A 217 20.21 -6.94 67.83
C THR A 217 19.73 -5.53 67.42
N ALA A 218 19.29 -4.71 68.39
CA ALA A 218 18.61 -3.43 68.13
C ALA A 218 19.23 -2.23 68.86
N ALA A 219 18.95 -1.03 68.32
CA ALA A 219 18.96 0.30 68.96
C ALA A 219 20.34 0.93 69.34
N PRO A 220 20.43 2.27 69.55
CA PRO A 220 19.37 3.28 69.54
C PRO A 220 19.58 4.47 68.58
N SER A 221 18.54 5.32 68.50
CA SER A 221 18.44 6.54 67.69
C SER A 221 19.37 7.69 68.14
N ALA A 222 19.77 8.52 67.18
CA ALA A 222 20.27 9.88 67.43
C ALA A 222 19.58 10.89 66.50
N THR A 223 18.84 11.84 67.08
CA THR A 223 18.11 12.92 66.41
C THR A 223 19.04 14.08 66.09
N LEU A 224 18.88 14.75 64.92
CA LEU A 224 19.26 16.15 64.61
C LEU A 224 18.64 16.54 63.22
N PRO A 225 18.55 17.83 62.83
CA PRO A 225 17.24 18.45 62.66
C PRO A 225 16.75 18.60 61.21
N SER A 226 15.44 18.84 61.09
CA SER A 226 14.72 19.12 59.85
C SER A 226 15.34 20.22 59.01
N ARG A 227 15.78 19.88 57.79
CA ARG A 227 15.94 20.85 56.71
C ARG A 227 14.58 21.01 56.02
N THR A 228 14.07 22.23 55.98
CA THR A 228 12.94 22.60 55.12
C THR A 228 13.27 22.25 53.66
N PRO A 229 12.42 21.52 52.93
CA PRO A 229 12.63 21.31 51.51
C PRO A 229 12.46 22.64 50.78
N GLN A 230 13.58 23.20 50.33
CA GLN A 230 13.62 24.36 49.45
C GLN A 230 12.84 24.00 48.17
N SER A 231 11.84 24.81 47.83
CA SER A 231 10.96 24.58 46.69
C SER A 231 11.71 24.78 45.38
N THR A 232 12.35 23.73 44.87
CA THR A 232 12.68 23.61 43.45
C THR A 232 11.39 23.77 42.67
N PRO A 233 11.31 24.63 41.64
CA PRO A 233 10.13 24.67 40.79
C PRO A 233 10.04 23.32 40.07
N THR A 234 9.07 22.51 40.48
CA THR A 234 8.73 21.27 39.78
C THR A 234 8.43 21.62 38.34
N ALA A 235 9.33 21.28 37.42
CA ALA A 235 9.03 21.29 36.01
C ALA A 235 7.82 20.37 35.83
N THR A 236 6.69 20.94 35.42
CA THR A 236 5.45 20.20 35.18
C THR A 236 5.77 19.07 34.20
N MET A 237 5.85 17.84 34.71
CA MET A 237 5.93 16.66 33.87
C MET A 237 4.65 16.65 33.03
N ALA A 238 4.78 16.98 31.75
CA ALA A 238 3.67 16.93 30.81
C ALA A 238 3.07 15.54 30.88
N ALA A 239 1.79 15.45 31.26
CA ALA A 239 1.14 14.17 31.52
C ALA A 239 1.21 13.31 30.25
N ALA A 240 1.86 12.14 30.38
CA ALA A 240 1.90 11.16 29.31
C ALA A 240 0.58 10.39 29.25
N SER A 241 0.10 10.12 28.04
CA SER A 241 -1.12 9.35 27.78
C SER A 241 -0.78 8.13 26.93
N GLN A 242 -1.50 7.02 27.12
CA GLN A 242 -1.34 5.85 26.25
C GLN A 242 -1.99 6.16 24.89
N GLN A 243 -1.21 6.08 23.82
CA GLN A 243 -1.66 6.28 22.45
C GLN A 243 -1.34 5.05 21.60
N GLN A 244 -2.24 4.70 20.69
CA GLN A 244 -1.97 3.68 19.67
C GLN A 244 -1.35 4.36 18.45
N LEU A 245 -0.10 4.00 18.14
CA LEU A 245 0.63 4.47 16.97
C LEU A 245 0.61 3.38 15.89
N THR A 246 0.50 3.75 14.60
CA THR A 246 0.75 2.81 13.50
C THR A 246 2.11 3.08 12.88
N LEU A 247 3.02 2.13 13.00
CA LEU A 247 4.38 2.17 12.45
C LEU A 247 4.41 1.33 11.17
N TYR A 248 5.26 1.69 10.20
CA TYR A 248 5.36 0.95 8.94
C TYR A 248 6.76 0.35 8.77
N PHE A 249 6.86 -0.97 8.87
CA PHE A 249 8.10 -1.73 8.71
C PHE A 249 8.16 -2.44 7.34
N GLY A 250 9.30 -3.02 6.99
CA GLY A 250 9.44 -3.84 5.79
C GLY A 250 9.05 -5.30 6.03
N ASP A 251 8.59 -5.99 4.98
CA ASP A 251 8.69 -7.46 4.92
C ASP A 251 10.17 -7.89 4.83
N ALA A 252 10.44 -9.21 4.79
CA ALA A 252 11.80 -9.75 4.70
C ALA A 252 12.62 -9.24 3.50
N SER A 253 11.97 -8.86 2.38
CA SER A 253 12.63 -8.24 1.22
C SER A 253 12.78 -6.71 1.33
N GLY A 254 12.10 -6.08 2.29
CA GLY A 254 12.00 -4.63 2.41
C GLY A 254 11.13 -3.94 1.35
N THR A 255 10.34 -4.69 0.57
CA THR A 255 9.54 -4.21 -0.58
C THR A 255 8.10 -3.82 -0.21
N LEU A 256 7.46 -4.57 0.68
CA LEU A 256 6.13 -4.28 1.22
C LEU A 256 6.25 -3.46 2.51
N TYR A 257 5.35 -2.50 2.69
CA TYR A 257 5.20 -1.77 3.95
C TYR A 257 4.12 -2.43 4.81
N ILE A 258 4.50 -2.93 5.98
CA ILE A 258 3.61 -3.66 6.88
C ILE A 258 3.25 -2.74 8.06
N PRO A 259 1.95 -2.39 8.24
CA PRO A 259 1.51 -1.58 9.37
C PRO A 259 1.51 -2.40 10.65
N VAL A 260 2.08 -1.86 11.72
CA VAL A 260 2.10 -2.41 13.09
C VAL A 260 1.43 -1.44 14.03
N GLN A 261 0.55 -1.93 14.92
CA GLN A 261 -0.13 -1.10 15.91
C GLN A 261 0.50 -1.28 17.30
N ARG A 262 1.24 -0.27 17.74
CA ARG A 262 1.94 -0.28 19.04
C ARG A 262 1.28 0.67 20.03
N THR A 263 1.10 0.23 21.28
CA THR A 263 0.64 1.12 22.36
C THR A 263 1.83 1.75 23.08
N VAL A 264 1.85 3.08 23.13
CA VAL A 264 3.02 3.86 23.57
C VAL A 264 2.58 4.98 24.51
N ALA A 265 3.34 5.22 25.58
CA ALA A 265 3.12 6.35 26.48
C ALA A 265 3.71 7.63 25.86
N VAL A 266 2.84 8.54 25.42
CA VAL A 266 3.21 9.75 24.68
C VAL A 266 2.88 11.00 25.50
N ALA A 267 3.87 11.87 25.70
CA ALA A 267 3.66 13.19 26.26
C ALA A 267 2.90 14.09 25.26
N GLN A 268 1.95 14.88 25.75
CA GLN A 268 1.10 15.75 24.90
C GLN A 268 1.93 16.62 23.93
N GLY A 269 1.63 16.57 22.64
CA GLY A 269 2.34 17.33 21.60
C GLY A 269 3.65 16.70 21.11
N ARG A 270 4.00 15.50 21.56
CA ARG A 270 5.18 14.72 21.13
C ARG A 270 4.82 13.47 20.33
N GLU A 271 3.64 13.42 19.72
CA GLU A 271 3.14 12.27 18.95
C GLU A 271 4.06 11.93 17.77
N ALA A 272 4.53 12.96 17.05
CA ALA A 272 5.51 12.79 15.98
C ALA A 272 6.87 12.32 16.51
N GLU A 273 7.34 12.87 17.63
CA GLU A 273 8.63 12.46 18.23
C GLU A 273 8.60 10.99 18.67
N ALA A 274 7.52 10.57 19.35
CA ALA A 274 7.31 9.19 19.77
C ALA A 274 7.22 8.24 18.56
N ALA A 275 6.43 8.59 17.54
CA ALA A 275 6.29 7.75 16.35
C ALA A 275 7.62 7.52 15.61
N VAL A 276 8.48 8.53 15.51
CA VAL A 276 9.82 8.36 14.90
C VAL A 276 10.75 7.54 15.79
N ARG A 277 10.77 7.77 17.11
CA ARG A 277 11.58 6.97 18.05
C ARG A 277 11.20 5.50 18.05
N GLU A 278 9.91 5.19 18.03
CA GLU A 278 9.39 3.83 18.00
C GLU A 278 9.62 3.13 16.65
N LEU A 279 9.69 3.89 15.54
CA LEU A 279 10.08 3.38 14.23
C LEU A 279 11.58 3.05 14.16
N ILE A 280 12.45 3.93 14.70
CA ILE A 280 13.90 3.70 14.84
C ILE A 280 14.20 2.50 15.76
N ALA A 281 13.40 2.29 16.80
CA ALA A 281 13.52 1.14 17.70
C ALA A 281 13.26 -0.22 17.02
N GLY A 282 12.75 -0.24 15.78
CA GLY A 282 12.45 -1.45 15.03
C GLY A 282 11.18 -2.18 15.47
N SER A 283 10.82 -3.25 14.76
CA SER A 283 9.68 -4.12 15.09
C SER A 283 10.03 -5.12 16.19
N ARG A 284 9.04 -5.47 17.02
CA ARG A 284 9.14 -6.50 18.07
C ARG A 284 8.81 -7.91 17.57
N THR A 285 8.26 -8.04 16.36
CA THR A 285 7.79 -9.30 15.75
C THR A 285 8.64 -9.77 14.56
N GLY A 286 9.81 -9.17 14.35
CA GLY A 286 10.78 -9.60 13.34
C GLY A 286 10.63 -8.98 11.95
N LEU A 287 9.80 -7.94 11.81
CA LEU A 287 9.75 -7.15 10.57
C LEU A 287 11.02 -6.32 10.37
N VAL A 288 11.36 -6.02 9.11
CA VAL A 288 12.59 -5.29 8.77
C VAL A 288 12.46 -3.82 9.16
N ALA A 289 13.38 -3.34 10.01
CA ALA A 289 13.52 -1.93 10.32
C ALA A 289 14.06 -1.17 9.10
N LEU A 290 13.20 -0.45 8.39
CA LEU A 290 13.60 0.37 7.23
C LEU A 290 14.27 1.69 7.65
N VAL A 291 13.98 2.18 8.86
CA VAL A 291 14.74 3.22 9.55
C VAL A 291 15.49 2.52 10.67
N GLY A 292 16.82 2.39 10.55
CA GLY A 292 17.61 1.61 11.50
C GLY A 292 18.03 2.39 12.75
N PRO A 293 18.58 1.68 13.77
CA PRO A 293 18.99 2.28 15.04
C PRO A 293 20.18 3.24 14.91
N GLU A 294 20.87 3.27 13.77
CA GLU A 294 21.92 4.23 13.44
C GLU A 294 21.40 5.65 13.16
N VAL A 295 20.09 5.82 12.96
CA VAL A 295 19.46 7.13 12.71
C VAL A 295 19.10 7.81 14.03
N HIS A 296 19.60 9.03 14.24
CA HIS A 296 19.29 9.82 15.43
C HIS A 296 18.30 10.94 15.11
N LEU A 297 17.16 10.94 15.83
CA LEU A 297 16.22 12.04 15.82
C LEU A 297 16.76 13.22 16.63
N ILE A 298 17.08 14.32 15.94
CA ILE A 298 17.49 15.59 16.55
C ILE A 298 16.26 16.35 17.07
N SER A 299 15.23 16.49 16.23
CA SER A 299 13.98 17.14 16.63
C SER A 299 12.81 16.72 15.74
N ALA A 300 11.61 16.71 16.32
CA ALA A 300 10.34 16.57 15.61
C ALA A 300 9.37 17.67 16.07
N GLY A 301 8.57 18.19 15.14
CA GLY A 301 7.50 19.14 15.46
C GLY A 301 6.43 19.17 14.37
N VAL A 302 5.19 19.50 14.75
CA VAL A 302 4.06 19.57 13.81
C VAL A 302 3.50 20.99 13.79
N ALA A 303 3.45 21.60 12.60
CA ALA A 303 2.88 22.93 12.39
C ALA A 303 2.18 23.01 11.03
N GLY A 304 0.99 23.62 10.97
CA GLY A 304 0.25 23.82 9.71
C GLY A 304 0.01 22.53 8.91
N GLY A 305 -0.24 21.40 9.61
CA GLY A 305 -0.40 20.08 9.01
C GLY A 305 0.87 19.45 8.41
N THR A 306 2.05 20.06 8.66
CA THR A 306 3.36 19.51 8.25
C THR A 306 4.13 19.06 9.48
N ALA A 307 4.57 17.80 9.50
CA ALA A 307 5.55 17.31 10.46
C ALA A 307 6.96 17.61 9.94
N THR A 308 7.75 18.41 10.66
CA THR A 308 9.16 18.63 10.35
C THR A 308 10.00 17.70 11.21
N ILE A 309 10.79 16.84 10.57
CA ILE A 309 11.63 15.83 11.23
C ILE A 309 13.08 16.10 10.87
N ASN A 310 13.89 16.42 11.87
CA ASN A 310 15.31 16.68 11.73
C ASN A 310 16.13 15.48 12.22
N LEU A 311 16.94 14.93 11.34
CA LEU A 311 17.77 13.75 11.57
C LEU A 311 19.26 14.11 11.49
N ASP A 312 20.12 13.28 12.07
CA ASP A 312 21.58 13.37 11.92
C ASP A 312 22.07 13.04 10.51
N GLN A 313 21.36 12.18 9.78
CA GLN A 313 21.74 11.70 8.46
C GLN A 313 20.58 11.61 7.45
N ARG A 314 20.93 11.42 6.18
CA ARG A 314 19.96 11.24 5.08
C ARG A 314 19.44 9.80 5.07
N LEU A 315 18.12 9.67 5.10
CA LEU A 315 17.43 8.39 4.87
C LEU A 315 17.44 7.98 3.39
N GLY A 316 17.53 6.68 3.12
CA GLY A 316 17.22 6.11 1.80
C GLY A 316 15.72 6.18 1.47
N GLU A 317 15.35 6.06 0.20
CA GLU A 317 13.97 6.28 -0.28
C GLU A 317 12.91 5.45 0.47
N ARG A 318 13.16 4.13 0.64
CA ARG A 318 12.27 3.21 1.37
C ARG A 318 12.05 3.64 2.83
N ALA A 319 13.11 4.11 3.48
CA ALA A 319 13.10 4.62 4.84
C ALA A 319 12.33 5.94 4.96
N GLN A 320 12.49 6.85 3.99
CA GLN A 320 11.71 8.09 3.89
C GLN A 320 10.22 7.80 3.73
N GLN A 321 9.85 6.89 2.82
CA GLN A 321 8.46 6.49 2.60
C GLN A 321 7.84 5.82 3.84
N ALA A 322 8.56 4.93 4.53
CA ALA A 322 8.13 4.34 5.81
C ALA A 322 7.84 5.41 6.89
N LEU A 323 8.74 6.39 7.01
CA LEU A 323 8.62 7.52 7.92
C LEU A 323 7.41 8.40 7.57
N VAL A 324 7.19 8.69 6.28
CA VAL A 324 6.03 9.45 5.79
C VAL A 324 4.72 8.69 6.03
N LEU A 325 4.67 7.38 5.75
CA LEU A 325 3.50 6.53 6.01
C LEU A 325 3.15 6.47 7.51
N THR A 326 4.17 6.42 8.37
CA THR A 326 4.01 6.43 9.83
C THR A 326 3.46 7.78 10.32
N LEU A 327 4.10 8.88 9.96
CA LEU A 327 3.73 10.22 10.46
C LEU A 327 2.40 10.72 9.91
N THR A 328 2.07 10.42 8.65
CA THR A 328 0.75 10.77 8.07
C THR A 328 -0.41 9.90 8.58
N GLN A 329 -0.14 8.97 9.50
CA GLN A 329 -1.20 8.33 10.29
C GLN A 329 -1.66 9.21 11.46
N LEU A 330 -0.81 10.12 11.94
CA LEU A 330 -1.09 10.97 13.09
C LEU A 330 -2.17 12.01 12.76
N ALA A 331 -3.09 12.23 13.69
CA ALA A 331 -4.17 13.18 13.52
C ALA A 331 -3.62 14.59 13.21
N GLY A 332 -4.07 15.18 12.10
CA GLY A 332 -3.65 16.49 11.65
C GLY A 332 -2.38 16.55 10.80
N VAL A 333 -1.60 15.46 10.67
CA VAL A 333 -0.39 15.43 9.82
C VAL A 333 -0.76 15.03 8.38
N GLN A 334 -0.50 15.93 7.43
CA GLN A 334 -0.80 15.75 6.01
C GLN A 334 0.47 15.59 5.16
N ARG A 335 1.54 16.27 5.56
CA ARG A 335 2.86 16.28 4.88
C ARG A 335 3.99 16.11 5.88
N VAL A 336 5.14 15.65 5.41
CA VAL A 336 6.37 15.53 6.20
C VAL A 336 7.52 16.25 5.50
N GLN A 337 8.14 17.22 6.19
CA GLN A 337 9.40 17.83 5.75
C GLN A 337 10.55 17.13 6.47
N LEU A 338 11.51 16.61 5.70
CA LEU A 338 12.74 16.08 6.26
C LEU A 338 13.82 17.16 6.32
N GLN A 339 14.60 17.14 7.39
CA GLN A 339 15.80 17.95 7.59
C GLN A 339 16.96 17.03 7.98
N VAL A 340 18.17 17.42 7.60
CA VAL A 340 19.41 16.76 8.04
C VAL A 340 20.32 17.82 8.64
N ASN A 341 20.62 17.68 9.94
CA ASN A 341 21.35 18.67 10.74
C ASN A 341 20.79 20.11 10.58
N GLY A 342 19.45 20.22 10.52
CA GLY A 342 18.71 21.48 10.37
C GLY A 342 18.52 21.95 8.92
N ALA A 343 19.24 21.41 7.94
CA ALA A 343 19.08 21.76 6.53
C ALA A 343 17.94 20.96 5.88
N SER A 344 16.99 21.63 5.23
CA SER A 344 15.85 20.98 4.55
C SER A 344 16.30 20.07 3.40
N SER A 345 15.85 18.81 3.45
CA SER A 345 16.10 17.80 2.43
C SER A 345 14.84 17.63 1.55
N GLY A 346 14.83 18.28 0.40
CA GLY A 346 13.73 18.19 -0.57
C GLY A 346 12.47 18.95 -0.14
N GLN A 347 11.39 18.78 -0.92
CA GLN A 347 10.08 19.34 -0.63
C GLN A 347 9.32 18.48 0.41
N PRO A 348 8.33 19.04 1.13
CA PRO A 348 7.50 18.26 2.04
C PRO A 348 6.73 17.16 1.29
N ALA A 349 6.93 15.90 1.68
CA ALA A 349 6.27 14.75 1.08
C ALA A 349 4.85 14.56 1.63
N SER A 350 3.88 14.36 0.74
CA SER A 350 2.53 13.86 1.08
C SER A 350 2.55 12.35 1.29
N ARG A 351 1.51 11.80 1.91
CA ARG A 351 1.35 10.35 2.08
C ARG A 351 1.39 9.61 0.72
N PRO A 352 2.31 8.65 0.50
CA PRO A 352 2.31 7.82 -0.71
C PRO A 352 1.19 6.76 -0.65
N VAL A 353 0.85 6.19 -1.80
CA VAL A 353 -0.04 5.02 -1.85
C VAL A 353 0.65 3.83 -1.20
N LEU A 354 -0.01 3.21 -0.24
CA LEU A 354 0.51 2.05 0.49
C LEU A 354 0.34 0.78 -0.36
N ASN A 355 1.43 0.10 -0.71
CA ASN A 355 1.44 -1.19 -1.42
C ASN A 355 0.40 -1.22 -2.58
N PRO A 356 0.55 -0.39 -3.62
CA PRO A 356 -0.43 -0.23 -4.68
C PRO A 356 -0.60 -1.52 -5.50
N LEU A 357 -1.85 -1.92 -5.74
CA LEU A 357 -2.20 -2.99 -6.67
C LEU A 357 -3.05 -2.42 -7.82
N ASN A 358 -2.47 -2.32 -9.01
CA ASN A 358 -3.11 -1.71 -10.18
C ASN A 358 -3.09 -2.69 -11.37
N PRO A 359 -3.94 -3.74 -11.37
CA PRO A 359 -3.91 -4.79 -12.39
C PRO A 359 -4.33 -4.29 -13.78
N ASP A 360 -5.20 -3.27 -13.82
CA ASP A 360 -5.79 -2.74 -15.05
C ASP A 360 -5.06 -1.49 -15.59
N GLY A 361 -3.92 -1.12 -14.99
CA GLY A 361 -3.09 0.03 -15.43
C GLY A 361 -3.81 1.39 -15.33
N LEU A 362 -4.75 1.53 -14.39
CA LEU A 362 -5.56 2.73 -14.20
C LEU A 362 -4.69 3.93 -13.81
N ALA A 363 -5.12 5.14 -14.19
CA ALA A 363 -4.50 6.34 -13.67
C ALA A 363 -4.67 6.41 -12.14
N GLU A 364 -3.62 6.78 -11.42
CA GLU A 364 -3.67 7.06 -9.98
C GLU A 364 -4.38 8.40 -9.65
N ASP A 365 -5.04 9.01 -10.65
CA ASP A 365 -5.84 10.21 -10.46
C ASP A 365 -7.08 9.87 -9.61
N THR A 366 -7.27 10.64 -8.54
CA THR A 366 -8.38 10.47 -7.59
C THR A 366 -9.68 11.12 -8.07
N SER A 367 -9.75 11.58 -9.32
CA SER A 367 -10.97 12.08 -9.96
C SER A 367 -11.74 10.96 -10.66
N MET A 368 -11.04 10.00 -11.28
CA MET A 368 -11.61 8.84 -11.99
C MET A 368 -11.45 7.51 -11.25
N SER A 369 -10.37 7.36 -10.46
CA SER A 369 -10.09 6.15 -9.68
C SER A 369 -10.37 6.33 -8.18
N GLU A 370 -10.52 5.21 -7.46
CA GLU A 370 -10.44 5.14 -6.00
C GLU A 370 -9.54 3.98 -5.55
N PHE A 371 -9.16 3.98 -4.27
CA PHE A 371 -8.26 2.98 -3.69
C PHE A 371 -8.98 2.16 -2.62
N LEU A 372 -9.18 0.87 -2.89
CA LEU A 372 -9.80 -0.07 -1.95
C LEU A 372 -8.76 -0.61 -0.95
N PRO A 373 -9.01 -0.53 0.37
CA PRO A 373 -8.13 -1.11 1.38
C PRO A 373 -8.39 -2.61 1.51
N LEU A 374 -7.45 -3.41 1.02
CA LEU A 374 -7.46 -4.87 1.12
C LEU A 374 -6.40 -5.30 2.13
N TYR A 375 -6.69 -6.32 2.93
CA TYR A 375 -5.68 -6.97 3.78
C TYR A 375 -5.43 -8.38 3.26
N PHE A 376 -4.18 -8.84 3.29
CA PHE A 376 -3.81 -10.23 3.02
C PHE A 376 -2.67 -10.64 3.95
N PRO A 377 -2.71 -11.82 4.59
CA PRO A 377 -1.59 -12.28 5.40
C PRO A 377 -0.37 -12.60 4.51
N LEU A 378 0.83 -12.44 5.08
CA LEU A 378 2.07 -12.93 4.49
C LEU A 378 2.02 -14.44 4.21
N ALA A 379 2.91 -14.91 3.33
CA ALA A 379 3.07 -16.32 2.96
C ALA A 379 3.29 -17.28 4.15
N ASP A 380 3.74 -16.79 5.30
CA ASP A 380 3.92 -17.54 6.56
C ASP A 380 2.78 -17.34 7.58
N GLY A 381 1.79 -16.49 7.27
CA GLY A 381 0.69 -16.14 8.17
C GLY A 381 1.04 -15.19 9.32
N SER A 382 2.27 -14.68 9.39
CA SER A 382 2.79 -13.95 10.57
C SER A 382 2.18 -12.55 10.75
N HIS A 383 1.90 -11.85 9.65
CA HIS A 383 1.41 -10.47 9.64
C HIS A 383 0.39 -10.23 8.53
N ASP A 384 -0.61 -9.39 8.79
CA ASP A 384 -1.55 -8.93 7.77
C ASP A 384 -1.00 -7.68 7.04
N VAL A 385 -0.85 -7.76 5.72
CA VAL A 385 -0.35 -6.67 4.88
C VAL A 385 -1.53 -5.94 4.23
N ARG A 386 -1.58 -4.62 4.39
CA ARG A 386 -2.57 -3.77 3.71
C ARG A 386 -2.08 -3.42 2.31
N VAL A 387 -2.87 -3.80 1.30
CA VAL A 387 -2.73 -3.49 -0.13
C VAL A 387 -3.78 -2.44 -0.50
N MET A 388 -3.42 -1.44 -1.28
CA MET A 388 -4.38 -0.46 -1.82
C MET A 388 -4.64 -0.78 -3.29
N ARG A 389 -5.76 -1.44 -3.59
CA ARG A 389 -6.12 -1.76 -4.98
C ARG A 389 -6.76 -0.55 -5.66
N VAL A 390 -6.22 -0.18 -6.82
CA VAL A 390 -6.80 0.86 -7.68
C VAL A 390 -7.98 0.27 -8.43
N VAL A 391 -9.12 0.95 -8.41
CA VAL A 391 -10.32 0.60 -9.18
C VAL A 391 -10.96 1.86 -9.78
N PRO A 392 -11.78 1.76 -10.83
CA PRO A 392 -12.62 2.87 -11.26
C PRO A 392 -13.61 3.24 -10.15
N LYS A 393 -13.91 4.53 -9.99
CA LYS A 393 -14.87 4.99 -8.97
C LYS A 393 -16.22 4.29 -9.05
N THR A 394 -16.67 3.80 -7.91
CA THR A 394 -17.98 3.17 -7.71
C THR A 394 -18.84 3.98 -6.74
N LYS A 395 -20.14 3.68 -6.73
CA LYS A 395 -21.09 4.16 -5.71
C LYS A 395 -21.20 3.20 -4.52
N ASP A 396 -20.61 2.02 -4.64
CA ASP A 396 -20.60 0.97 -3.62
C ASP A 396 -19.17 0.45 -3.39
N THR A 397 -18.38 1.28 -2.73
CA THR A 397 -17.00 0.96 -2.31
C THR A 397 -16.95 -0.28 -1.41
N ALA A 398 -18.01 -0.59 -0.67
CA ALA A 398 -18.05 -1.76 0.22
C ALA A 398 -18.16 -3.07 -0.57
N SER A 399 -19.12 -3.19 -1.50
CA SER A 399 -19.22 -4.36 -2.38
C SER A 399 -17.99 -4.51 -3.28
N ALA A 400 -17.44 -3.39 -3.77
CA ALA A 400 -16.19 -3.41 -4.52
C ALA A 400 -14.99 -3.89 -3.67
N THR A 401 -14.91 -3.50 -2.38
CA THR A 401 -13.88 -4.00 -1.44
C THR A 401 -13.99 -5.51 -1.25
N VAL A 402 -15.21 -6.05 -1.05
CA VAL A 402 -15.38 -7.52 -0.94
C VAL A 402 -15.02 -8.21 -2.25
N GLN A 403 -15.51 -7.74 -3.40
CA GLN A 403 -15.16 -8.34 -4.69
C GLN A 403 -13.64 -8.32 -4.93
N ALA A 404 -12.98 -7.22 -4.59
CA ALA A 404 -11.54 -7.11 -4.71
C ALA A 404 -10.75 -8.06 -3.79
N LEU A 405 -11.28 -8.43 -2.62
CA LEU A 405 -10.74 -9.52 -1.79
C LEU A 405 -10.99 -10.90 -2.40
N LEU A 406 -12.17 -11.12 -2.99
CA LEU A 406 -12.53 -12.38 -3.67
C LEU A 406 -11.66 -12.59 -4.92
N ASP A 407 -11.24 -11.53 -5.60
CA ASP A 407 -10.23 -11.58 -6.67
C ASP A 407 -8.83 -11.93 -6.14
N GLY A 408 -8.53 -11.62 -4.87
CA GLY A 408 -7.28 -11.96 -4.18
C GLY A 408 -6.12 -10.97 -4.36
N PRO A 409 -4.89 -11.34 -3.93
CA PRO A 409 -3.74 -10.42 -3.84
C PRO A 409 -3.10 -10.01 -5.18
N GLY A 410 -3.61 -10.51 -6.32
CA GLY A 410 -3.09 -10.18 -7.65
C GLY A 410 -1.60 -10.53 -7.80
N SER A 411 -0.81 -9.57 -8.28
CA SER A 411 0.64 -9.72 -8.47
C SER A 411 1.42 -9.99 -7.18
N TYR A 412 0.85 -9.70 -6.01
CA TYR A 412 1.46 -10.01 -4.71
C TYR A 412 1.26 -11.47 -4.26
N GLY A 413 0.56 -12.31 -5.05
CA GLY A 413 0.32 -13.73 -4.73
C GLY A 413 1.54 -14.60 -4.36
N PRO A 414 2.78 -14.32 -4.82
CA PRO A 414 3.98 -15.03 -4.34
C PRO A 414 4.38 -14.70 -2.90
N THR A 415 3.93 -13.56 -2.36
CA THR A 415 4.31 -13.06 -1.02
C THR A 415 3.12 -13.01 -0.05
N LEU A 416 1.89 -12.91 -0.56
CA LEU A 416 0.66 -12.76 0.20
C LEU A 416 -0.32 -13.92 -0.09
N GLN A 417 -0.92 -14.48 0.96
CA GLN A 417 -1.86 -15.58 0.83
C GLN A 417 -3.29 -15.09 0.50
N ARG A 418 -3.98 -15.88 -0.33
CA ARG A 418 -5.44 -15.89 -0.39
C ARG A 418 -5.96 -16.83 0.71
N VAL A 419 -6.69 -16.27 1.68
CA VAL A 419 -7.34 -17.04 2.76
C VAL A 419 -8.85 -17.23 2.58
N ILE A 420 -9.47 -16.50 1.66
CA ILE A 420 -10.87 -16.72 1.26
C ILE A 420 -10.90 -17.74 0.11
N PRO A 421 -11.64 -18.87 0.22
CA PRO A 421 -11.67 -19.91 -0.80
C PRO A 421 -12.04 -19.42 -2.19
N GLN A 422 -11.38 -19.96 -3.22
CA GLN A 422 -11.79 -19.76 -4.61
C GLN A 422 -13.22 -20.26 -4.83
N GLY A 423 -13.98 -19.54 -5.66
CA GLY A 423 -15.41 -19.81 -5.86
C GLY A 423 -16.34 -19.25 -4.76
N THR A 424 -15.79 -18.59 -3.73
CA THR A 424 -16.58 -17.72 -2.87
C THR A 424 -17.10 -16.54 -3.68
N ALA A 425 -18.41 -16.28 -3.60
CA ALA A 425 -19.09 -15.19 -4.28
C ALA A 425 -19.82 -14.30 -3.26
N LEU A 426 -19.87 -13.00 -3.53
CA LEU A 426 -20.72 -12.07 -2.79
C LEU A 426 -22.17 -12.24 -3.25
N ARG A 427 -23.06 -12.61 -2.32
CA ARG A 427 -24.50 -12.75 -2.58
C ARG A 427 -25.26 -11.45 -2.31
N GLN A 428 -25.01 -10.84 -1.15
CA GLN A 428 -25.66 -9.59 -0.73
C GLN A 428 -24.74 -8.81 0.22
N LEU A 429 -24.81 -7.48 0.16
CA LEU A 429 -24.16 -6.59 1.12
C LEU A 429 -25.15 -5.50 1.55
N ALA A 430 -25.19 -5.19 2.84
CA ALA A 430 -26.03 -4.12 3.37
C ALA A 430 -25.36 -3.42 4.56
N LEU A 431 -25.24 -2.08 4.49
CA LEU A 431 -24.77 -1.25 5.61
C LEU A 431 -25.96 -0.72 6.42
N ASP A 432 -26.05 -1.09 7.69
CA ASP A 432 -26.87 -0.36 8.65
C ASP A 432 -26.18 0.97 9.00
N ARG A 433 -26.83 2.08 8.66
CA ARG A 433 -26.30 3.44 8.89
C ARG A 433 -26.41 3.91 10.34
N ALA A 434 -27.25 3.29 11.17
CA ALA A 434 -27.38 3.62 12.59
C ALA A 434 -26.27 2.93 13.39
N THR A 435 -26.08 1.62 13.21
CA THR A 435 -25.06 0.84 13.93
C THR A 435 -23.66 0.88 13.27
N ARG A 436 -23.57 1.29 12.00
CA ARG A 436 -22.36 1.22 11.17
C ARG A 436 -21.83 -0.20 10.98
N VAL A 437 -22.71 -1.21 11.03
CA VAL A 437 -22.39 -2.60 10.76
C VAL A 437 -22.75 -2.96 9.32
N ILE A 438 -21.83 -3.60 8.60
CA ILE A 438 -22.12 -4.20 7.29
C ILE A 438 -22.50 -5.67 7.47
N THR A 439 -23.66 -6.08 6.99
CA THR A 439 -23.99 -7.50 6.79
C THR A 439 -23.50 -7.93 5.40
N VAL A 440 -22.69 -8.97 5.34
CA VAL A 440 -22.15 -9.59 4.11
C VAL A 440 -22.66 -11.02 4.02
N ASP A 441 -23.45 -11.33 3.00
CA ASP A 441 -23.87 -12.69 2.66
C ASP A 441 -22.96 -13.25 1.56
N LEU A 442 -22.35 -14.40 1.83
CA LEU A 442 -21.40 -15.09 0.95
C LEU A 442 -21.94 -16.45 0.53
N SER A 443 -21.43 -16.97 -0.59
CA SER A 443 -21.74 -18.34 -1.00
C SER A 443 -21.12 -19.40 -0.07
N GLU A 444 -21.68 -20.61 -0.09
CA GLU A 444 -21.27 -21.75 0.75
C GLU A 444 -19.76 -22.06 0.69
N ALA A 445 -19.09 -21.73 -0.42
CA ALA A 445 -17.65 -21.88 -0.56
C ALA A 445 -16.85 -21.17 0.56
N PHE A 446 -17.35 -20.06 1.12
CA PHE A 446 -16.69 -19.38 2.25
C PHE A 446 -16.57 -20.28 3.48
N SER A 447 -17.58 -21.13 3.75
CA SER A 447 -17.60 -22.04 4.90
C SER A 447 -16.49 -23.10 4.87
N ARG A 448 -15.83 -23.28 3.71
CA ARG A 448 -14.73 -24.22 3.47
C ARG A 448 -13.35 -23.56 3.55
N ALA A 449 -13.23 -22.44 4.26
CA ALA A 449 -11.94 -21.78 4.51
C ALA A 449 -11.01 -22.63 5.39
N ASP A 450 -9.76 -22.81 4.94
CA ASP A 450 -8.74 -23.60 5.65
C ASP A 450 -8.39 -22.99 7.02
N SER A 451 -8.32 -21.65 7.09
CA SER A 451 -8.28 -20.89 8.35
C SER A 451 -9.50 -19.96 8.43
N ARG A 452 -10.40 -20.29 9.36
CA ARG A 452 -11.62 -19.53 9.65
C ARG A 452 -11.28 -18.16 10.20
N GLU A 453 -10.32 -18.11 11.12
CA GLU A 453 -9.83 -16.91 11.78
C GLU A 453 -9.21 -15.94 10.77
N ALA A 454 -8.39 -16.44 9.84
CA ALA A 454 -7.78 -15.61 8.81
C ALA A 454 -8.82 -15.12 7.79
N ALA A 455 -9.74 -15.97 7.33
CA ALA A 455 -10.79 -15.57 6.38
C ALA A 455 -11.70 -14.47 6.95
N VAL A 456 -12.11 -14.58 8.22
CA VAL A 456 -12.88 -13.53 8.92
C VAL A 456 -12.05 -12.28 9.11
N ARG A 457 -10.85 -12.40 9.69
CA ARG A 457 -9.99 -11.24 10.00
C ARG A 457 -9.68 -10.41 8.75
N ASN A 458 -9.39 -11.07 7.64
CA ASN A 458 -9.12 -10.48 6.33
C ASN A 458 -10.30 -9.61 5.82
N LEU A 459 -11.51 -10.18 5.82
CA LEU A 459 -12.73 -9.48 5.42
C LEU A 459 -13.05 -8.30 6.36
N VAL A 460 -12.93 -8.52 7.68
CA VAL A 460 -13.25 -7.53 8.71
C VAL A 460 -12.26 -6.37 8.70
N GLN A 461 -10.94 -6.61 8.64
CA GLN A 461 -9.92 -5.54 8.58
C GLN A 461 -10.12 -4.63 7.36
N SER A 462 -10.39 -5.23 6.19
CA SER A 462 -10.62 -4.50 4.94
C SER A 462 -11.87 -3.61 5.03
N LEU A 463 -13.01 -4.19 5.40
CA LEU A 463 -14.27 -3.44 5.51
C LEU A 463 -14.24 -2.40 6.63
N THR A 464 -13.69 -2.70 7.81
CA THR A 464 -13.60 -1.75 8.94
C THR A 464 -12.49 -0.69 8.79
N THR A 465 -11.72 -0.76 7.70
CA THR A 465 -10.85 0.35 7.26
C THR A 465 -11.60 1.41 6.47
N LEU A 466 -12.79 1.10 5.93
CA LEU A 466 -13.69 2.09 5.33
C LEU A 466 -14.22 3.04 6.42
N PRO A 467 -14.29 4.36 6.19
CA PRO A 467 -14.52 5.36 7.25
C PRO A 467 -15.88 5.22 7.93
N ASP A 468 -16.87 4.74 7.18
CA ASP A 468 -18.28 4.63 7.56
C ASP A 468 -18.66 3.28 8.21
N VAL A 469 -17.69 2.39 8.43
CA VAL A 469 -17.88 1.04 8.96
C VAL A 469 -17.26 0.89 10.34
N ARG A 470 -17.91 0.15 11.24
CA ARG A 470 -17.44 -0.15 12.61
C ARG A 470 -17.42 -1.64 12.93
N GLY A 471 -18.25 -2.42 12.24
CA GLY A 471 -18.22 -3.88 12.34
C GLY A 471 -18.80 -4.56 11.11
N VAL A 472 -18.70 -5.89 11.08
CA VAL A 472 -19.17 -6.74 9.99
C VAL A 472 -19.92 -7.94 10.56
N GLN A 473 -21.17 -8.15 10.14
CA GLN A 473 -21.86 -9.43 10.32
C GLN A 473 -21.61 -10.27 9.06
N ILE A 474 -21.18 -11.51 9.24
CA ILE A 474 -20.99 -12.45 8.12
C ILE A 474 -22.14 -13.46 8.13
N LEU A 475 -22.70 -13.69 6.95
CA LEU A 475 -23.68 -14.72 6.66
C LEU A 475 -23.13 -15.64 5.55
N VAL A 476 -23.58 -16.89 5.55
CA VAL A 476 -23.31 -17.85 4.48
C VAL A 476 -24.64 -18.46 4.05
N GLU A 477 -24.95 -18.38 2.76
CA GLU A 477 -26.23 -18.79 2.17
C GLU A 477 -27.46 -18.20 2.90
N GLY A 478 -27.34 -16.95 3.40
CA GLY A 478 -28.35 -16.24 4.18
C GLY A 478 -28.49 -16.67 5.65
N LYS A 479 -27.66 -17.61 6.12
CA LYS A 479 -27.65 -18.12 7.51
C LYS A 479 -26.49 -17.54 8.31
N SER A 480 -26.52 -17.66 9.64
CA SER A 480 -25.41 -17.20 10.48
C SER A 480 -24.14 -18.01 10.20
N LEU A 481 -22.99 -17.36 10.11
CA LEU A 481 -21.69 -18.04 10.02
C LEU A 481 -21.46 -19.00 11.22
N GLY A 482 -22.04 -18.68 12.38
CA GLY A 482 -22.01 -19.54 13.56
C GLY A 482 -22.72 -20.89 13.39
N ASP A 483 -23.62 -21.03 12.42
CA ASP A 483 -24.29 -22.30 12.12
C ASP A 483 -23.37 -23.27 11.35
N TYR A 484 -22.31 -22.73 10.72
CA TYR A 484 -21.26 -23.50 10.04
C TYR A 484 -20.03 -23.73 10.93
N TRP A 485 -19.64 -22.73 11.73
CA TRP A 485 -18.35 -22.72 12.46
C TRP A 485 -18.46 -22.68 14.00
N GLY A 486 -19.68 -22.66 14.55
CA GLY A 486 -19.97 -22.64 15.99
C GLY A 486 -20.20 -21.24 16.57
N GLU A 487 -20.70 -21.18 17.81
CA GLU A 487 -21.18 -19.96 18.48
C GLU A 487 -20.22 -18.75 18.42
N ALA A 488 -18.91 -18.99 18.46
CA ALA A 488 -17.88 -17.94 18.37
C ALA A 488 -17.96 -17.09 17.08
N TYR A 489 -18.62 -17.61 16.02
CA TYR A 489 -18.80 -16.94 14.74
C TYR A 489 -20.24 -16.44 14.50
N ARG A 490 -21.12 -16.52 15.50
CA ARG A 490 -22.53 -16.11 15.36
C ARG A 490 -22.70 -14.59 15.37
N SER A 491 -21.96 -13.90 16.25
CA SER A 491 -22.01 -12.44 16.41
C SER A 491 -21.24 -11.68 15.34
N GLY A 492 -21.60 -10.41 15.13
CA GLY A 492 -20.82 -9.48 14.30
C GLY A 492 -19.44 -9.18 14.89
N PHE A 493 -18.48 -8.94 14.01
CA PHE A 493 -17.08 -8.68 14.34
C PHE A 493 -16.79 -7.18 14.31
N GLY A 494 -16.22 -6.65 15.40
CA GLY A 494 -15.68 -5.29 15.43
C GLY A 494 -14.32 -5.19 14.72
N ARG A 495 -13.83 -3.96 14.51
CA ARG A 495 -12.48 -3.72 13.96
C ARG A 495 -11.39 -4.34 14.87
N PRO A 496 -10.62 -5.34 14.39
CA PRO A 496 -9.51 -5.89 15.16
C PRO A 496 -8.31 -4.93 15.13
N GLN A 497 -7.34 -5.15 16.03
CA GLN A 497 -6.02 -4.54 15.88
C GLN A 497 -5.27 -5.18 14.71
N ILE A 498 -4.40 -4.39 14.09
CA ILE A 498 -3.59 -4.79 12.93
C ILE A 498 -2.15 -4.97 13.43
N ASN A 499 -1.64 -6.20 13.39
CA ASN A 499 -0.28 -6.55 13.80
C ASN A 499 0.14 -5.86 15.13
N PRO A 500 -0.52 -6.21 16.26
CA PRO A 500 -0.31 -5.52 17.54
C PRO A 500 1.07 -5.80 18.15
N GLU A 501 1.67 -4.77 18.77
CA GLU A 501 3.01 -4.78 19.41
C GLU A 501 3.09 -4.02 20.74
#